data_AF-A0A1F2TEJ5-F1
#
_entry.id   AF-A0A1F2TEJ5-F1
#
_cell.length_a   1.000
_cell.length_b   1.000
_cell.length_c   1.000
_cell.angle_alpha   90.00
_cell.angle_beta   90.00
_cell.angle_gamma   90.00
#
_symmetry.space_group_name_H-M   'P 1'
#
loop_
_entity.id
_entity.type
_entity.pdbx_description
1 polymer ?
#
loop_
_entity_poly.entity_id
_entity_poly.type
_entity_poly.pdbx_seq_one_letter_code
_entity_poly.pdbx_strand_id
1 'polypeptide(L)'
;MPPLNIVVALMIAVSTAAPPSLASDTPGLIVLSDTGRQQDGRPVVVRVEQPAHVAVLTRAYSGRIVRLYQLVQRFVHPERTPEPAYLLLSDNQGGFPRFGFVLDGKLHPDTAYVDLHRRSDLSGRAGAMDQIYPHELLHIIVKDLAGEAPEGHASQVHAIAVRTDRITAFNEGFAEHGQAMAIDDPDGVEATRAIASDVRAFAHASDQFENYRRAVSARWSVAPKARITFPLWFSQAEQIMRYHGVKANLFARDPDVPDRLYTNRTAYDAYLIQNVMPGRPDGTPKSAARMLATEGVVSALFYRLVNTPSVQNTTRDDGFYARFGVTCDDIDPLGNAYLKVFAAIHEGRYDASAVIDAYGRLFPDEREAVDAVRREALLGQDPPRAPEIWLLNERFTAGRSLFDQYRAMPRPHAFDLNASSRADLAGVAGVSPALASAILASAPFASVADLQRVPGMTAPVVAALQEMKRAMDAPPPPGTSAEGGLSFGNIIKPYAWRALFAWLGAALVGSLLYRRARRVAWWHAALNGIAVALVGLIAAWTVDSGNALIVLLIPVAVPLIVFGVPGALIRGWRSHSAREGAVVLGAWALAALPAALVVRPLG
;
A
#
# COMPACT_ATOMS: atom_id res chain seq x y z
N MET A 1 -7.83 22.96 -56.20
CA MET A 1 -6.90 24.04 -55.76
C MET A 1 -7.62 24.82 -54.67
N PRO A 2 -7.13 24.82 -53.42
CA PRO A 2 -7.88 25.31 -52.27
C PRO A 2 -7.73 26.83 -52.09
N PRO A 3 -8.71 27.54 -51.50
CA PRO A 3 -8.55 28.92 -51.09
C PRO A 3 -7.98 29.02 -49.68
N LEU A 4 -7.15 30.06 -49.53
CA LEU A 4 -6.54 30.60 -48.33
C LEU A 4 -7.60 30.89 -47.24
N ASN A 5 -7.42 30.34 -46.03
CA ASN A 5 -8.10 30.83 -44.84
C ASN A 5 -7.05 31.30 -43.82
N ILE A 6 -7.10 32.60 -43.56
CA ILE A 6 -6.30 33.36 -42.61
C ILE A 6 -6.73 32.95 -41.19
N VAL A 7 -5.80 32.37 -40.41
CA VAL A 7 -5.97 32.16 -38.98
C VAL A 7 -5.39 33.36 -38.25
N VAL A 8 -6.26 34.17 -37.67
CA VAL A 8 -5.91 35.21 -36.70
C VAL A 8 -5.57 34.50 -35.39
N ALA A 9 -4.29 34.52 -35.02
CA ALA A 9 -3.83 34.07 -33.71
C ALA A 9 -4.10 35.17 -32.67
N LEU A 10 -5.12 34.98 -31.85
CA LEU A 10 -5.35 35.79 -30.65
C LEU A 10 -4.42 35.25 -29.55
N MET A 11 -3.27 35.89 -29.32
CA MET A 11 -2.44 35.62 -28.14
C MET A 11 -3.12 36.22 -26.92
N ILE A 12 -3.83 35.37 -26.16
CA ILE A 12 -4.18 35.68 -24.78
C ILE A 12 -2.94 35.41 -23.94
N ALA A 13 -2.22 36.48 -23.58
CA ALA A 13 -1.20 36.42 -22.55
C ALA A 13 -1.89 36.20 -21.20
N VAL A 14 -1.91 34.95 -20.74
CA VAL A 14 -2.24 34.64 -19.34
C VAL A 14 -1.03 35.08 -18.52
N SER A 15 -1.14 36.26 -17.90
CA SER A 15 -0.17 36.74 -16.91
C SER A 15 -0.24 35.81 -15.70
N THR A 16 0.76 34.96 -15.53
CA THR A 16 1.00 34.23 -14.27
C THR A 16 1.51 35.23 -13.25
N ALA A 17 0.58 35.91 -12.57
CA ALA A 17 0.93 36.73 -11.41
C ALA A 17 1.49 35.80 -10.32
N ALA A 18 2.73 36.06 -9.90
CA ALA A 18 3.29 35.41 -8.72
C ALA A 18 2.39 35.72 -7.51
N PRO A 19 2.08 34.73 -6.65
CA PRO A 19 1.24 34.98 -5.49
C PRO A 19 1.88 36.02 -4.56
N PRO A 20 1.08 36.87 -3.89
CA PRO A 20 1.61 37.87 -2.98
C PRO A 20 2.39 37.20 -1.84
N SER A 21 3.63 37.65 -1.67
CA SER A 21 4.52 37.27 -0.58
C SER A 21 4.00 37.91 0.71
N LEU A 22 3.23 37.17 1.52
CA LEU A 22 3.17 37.43 2.96
C LEU A 22 4.54 37.07 3.54
N ALA A 23 5.46 38.03 3.54
CA ALA A 23 6.78 37.89 4.14
C ALA A 23 6.61 37.66 5.65
N SER A 24 6.69 36.41 6.09
CA SER A 24 6.89 36.10 7.51
C SER A 24 8.39 36.04 7.77
N ASP A 25 8.88 36.73 8.80
CA ASP A 25 10.28 36.68 9.24
C ASP A 25 10.73 35.28 9.68
N THR A 26 9.79 34.33 9.81
CA THR A 26 10.08 32.92 10.10
C THR A 26 10.25 32.13 8.80
N PRO A 27 11.36 31.37 8.62
CA PRO A 27 11.51 30.51 7.45
C PRO A 27 10.37 29.48 7.42
N GLY A 28 9.62 29.40 6.32
CA GLY A 28 8.49 28.48 6.20
C GLY A 28 8.86 27.00 6.36
N LEU A 29 10.12 26.64 6.06
CA LEU A 29 10.68 25.30 6.17
C LEU A 29 12.03 25.33 6.89
N ILE A 30 12.22 24.45 7.88
CA ILE A 30 13.50 24.20 8.54
C ILE A 30 13.93 22.75 8.27
N VAL A 31 15.16 22.58 7.77
CA VAL A 31 15.75 21.26 7.54
C VAL A 31 16.64 20.87 8.72
N LEU A 32 16.45 19.64 9.17
CA LEU A 32 17.05 19.04 10.35
C LEU A 32 17.88 17.82 9.97
N SER A 33 18.92 17.53 10.75
CA SER A 33 19.62 16.25 10.73
C SER A 33 19.54 15.59 12.09
N ASP A 34 19.44 14.27 12.08
CA ASP A 34 19.52 13.45 13.27
C ASP A 34 20.99 13.42 13.78
N THR A 35 21.15 13.53 15.10
CA THR A 35 22.46 13.38 15.77
C THR A 35 22.73 11.95 16.24
N GLY A 36 21.73 11.06 16.16
CA GLY A 36 21.77 9.69 16.70
C GLY A 36 21.62 9.62 18.23
N ARG A 37 21.48 10.76 18.91
CA ARG A 37 21.22 10.84 20.35
C ARG A 37 19.72 10.94 20.61
N GLN A 38 19.29 10.46 21.78
CA GLN A 38 17.94 10.67 22.29
C GLN A 38 17.97 11.33 23.66
N GLN A 39 16.92 12.07 23.96
CA GLN A 39 16.63 12.64 25.28
C GLN A 39 15.16 12.33 25.61
N ASP A 40 14.92 11.61 26.70
CA ASP A 40 13.57 11.18 27.13
C ASP A 40 12.75 10.50 26.01
N GLY A 41 13.40 9.60 25.27
CA GLY A 41 12.80 8.85 24.15
C GLY A 41 12.57 9.65 22.86
N ARG A 42 12.97 10.93 22.82
CA ARG A 42 12.85 11.80 21.64
C ARG A 42 14.20 12.01 20.96
N PRO A 43 14.24 12.09 19.62
CA PRO A 43 15.48 12.35 18.90
C PRO A 43 16.01 13.75 19.19
N VAL A 44 17.34 13.84 19.36
CA VAL A 44 18.06 15.11 19.40
C VAL A 44 18.48 15.45 17.98
N VAL A 45 18.02 16.59 17.48
CA VAL A 45 18.19 17.03 16.10
C VAL A 45 18.90 18.38 16.07
N VAL A 46 19.56 18.67 14.95
CA VAL A 46 20.24 19.94 14.71
C VAL A 46 19.79 20.54 13.39
N ARG A 47 19.78 21.87 13.29
CA ARG A 47 19.56 22.56 12.02
C ARG A 47 20.72 22.28 11.07
N VAL A 48 20.40 22.06 9.80
CA VAL A 48 21.41 21.89 8.75
C VAL A 48 21.09 22.79 7.56
N GLU A 49 22.12 23.40 7.00
CA GLU A 49 21.97 24.20 5.78
C GLU A 49 21.80 23.30 4.57
N GLN A 50 20.61 23.34 3.98
CA GLN A 50 20.23 22.51 2.83
C GLN A 50 19.55 23.39 1.78
N PRO A 51 20.27 24.34 1.15
CA PRO A 51 19.67 25.33 0.25
C PRO A 51 18.95 24.71 -0.94
N ALA A 52 19.44 23.57 -1.45
CA ALA A 52 18.76 22.83 -2.53
C ALA A 52 17.41 22.26 -2.07
N HIS A 53 17.35 21.66 -0.88
CA HIS A 53 16.11 21.12 -0.34
C HIS A 53 15.09 22.22 -0.09
N VAL A 54 15.53 23.33 0.52
CA VAL A 54 14.66 24.50 0.73
C VAL A 54 14.14 25.01 -0.61
N ALA A 55 15.02 25.27 -1.58
CA ALA A 55 14.61 25.80 -2.89
C ALA A 55 13.60 24.92 -3.64
N VAL A 56 13.68 23.60 -3.51
CA VAL A 56 12.74 22.66 -4.14
C VAL A 56 11.44 22.54 -3.33
N LEU A 57 11.53 22.37 -2.02
CA LEU A 57 10.38 22.05 -1.17
C LEU A 57 9.56 23.29 -0.75
N THR A 58 10.09 24.50 -0.93
CA THR A 58 9.32 25.75 -0.75
C THR A 58 8.79 26.31 -2.06
N ARG A 59 8.91 25.57 -3.17
CA ARG A 59 8.42 25.95 -4.50
C ARG A 59 7.17 25.16 -4.88
N ALA A 60 6.39 25.70 -5.82
CA ALA A 60 5.25 25.01 -6.44
C ALA A 60 4.25 24.49 -5.39
N TYR A 61 3.70 23.30 -5.62
CA TYR A 61 2.74 22.68 -4.71
C TYR A 61 3.32 22.43 -3.31
N SER A 62 4.58 22.00 -3.20
CA SER A 62 5.25 21.78 -1.89
C SER A 62 5.32 23.08 -1.08
N GLY A 63 5.73 24.18 -1.73
CA GLY A 63 5.72 25.51 -1.11
C GLY A 63 4.31 25.97 -0.72
N ARG A 64 3.31 25.69 -1.55
CA ARG A 64 1.92 25.98 -1.24
C ARG A 64 1.44 25.22 0.00
N ILE A 65 1.76 23.92 0.12
CA ILE A 65 1.41 23.11 1.29
C ILE A 65 2.13 23.58 2.56
N VAL A 66 3.40 24.00 2.47
CA VAL A 66 4.11 24.64 3.60
C VAL A 66 3.41 25.90 4.07
N ARG A 67 2.98 26.77 3.15
CA ARG A 67 2.21 27.98 3.51
C ARG A 67 0.86 27.62 4.12
N LEU A 68 0.14 26.69 3.50
CA LEU A 68 -1.17 26.24 3.97
C LEU A 68 -1.10 25.60 5.36
N TYR A 69 -0.03 24.87 5.68
CA TYR A 69 0.20 24.35 7.03
C TYR A 69 0.24 25.46 8.09
N GLN A 70 0.92 26.58 7.80
CA GLN A 70 0.93 27.74 8.72
C GLN A 70 -0.46 28.37 8.88
N LEU A 71 -1.26 28.42 7.81
CA LEU A 71 -2.64 28.93 7.85
C LEU A 71 -3.56 28.02 8.67
N VAL A 72 -3.39 26.70 8.54
CA VAL A 72 -4.12 25.71 9.34
C VAL A 72 -3.79 25.85 10.82
N GLN A 73 -2.53 26.05 11.18
CA GLN A 73 -2.15 26.30 12.58
C GLN A 73 -2.85 27.54 13.15
N ARG A 74 -2.98 28.63 12.39
CA ARG A 74 -3.75 29.82 12.81
C ARG A 74 -5.24 29.53 12.98
N PHE A 75 -5.78 28.69 12.11
CA PHE A 75 -7.19 28.32 12.14
C PHE A 75 -7.55 27.45 13.34
N VAL A 76 -6.72 26.45 13.66
CA VAL A 76 -6.96 25.50 14.75
C VAL A 76 -6.46 26.04 16.10
N HIS A 77 -5.36 26.79 16.10
CA HIS A 77 -4.69 27.32 17.29
C HIS A 77 -4.48 28.84 17.19
N PRO A 78 -5.56 29.65 17.16
CA PRO A 78 -5.45 31.10 17.00
C PRO A 78 -4.67 31.79 18.13
N GLU A 79 -4.49 31.13 19.28
CA GLU A 79 -3.71 31.60 20.41
C GLU A 79 -2.20 31.40 20.26
N ARG A 80 -1.74 30.63 19.26
CA ARG A 80 -0.33 30.24 19.09
C ARG A 80 0.27 30.93 17.88
N THR A 81 1.55 31.27 18.00
CA THR A 81 2.36 31.63 16.82
C THR A 81 2.58 30.36 15.99
N PRO A 82 2.29 30.38 14.67
CA PRO A 82 2.54 29.23 13.80
C PRO A 82 4.01 28.82 13.82
N GLU A 83 4.26 27.54 14.00
CA GLU A 83 5.58 26.94 13.86
C GLU A 83 5.91 26.72 12.37
N PRO A 84 7.21 26.75 12.01
CA PRO A 84 7.62 26.39 10.66
C PRO A 84 7.38 24.90 10.39
N ALA A 85 7.34 24.52 9.12
CA ALA A 85 7.36 23.12 8.76
C ALA A 85 8.78 22.55 8.97
N TYR A 86 8.88 21.35 9.54
CA TYR A 86 10.17 20.71 9.83
C TYR A 86 10.37 19.46 8.97
N LEU A 87 11.53 19.38 8.32
CA LEU A 87 11.99 18.20 7.58
C LEU A 87 13.21 17.61 8.27
N LEU A 88 13.13 16.37 8.76
CA LEU A 88 14.27 15.61 9.24
C LEU A 88 14.83 14.72 8.12
N LEU A 89 16.14 14.83 7.88
CA LEU A 89 16.89 13.94 6.99
C LEU A 89 17.64 12.87 7.81
N SER A 90 16.98 11.74 8.03
CA SER A 90 17.53 10.63 8.83
C SER A 90 17.93 9.42 7.95
N ASP A 91 18.43 8.36 8.59
CA ASP A 91 18.63 7.05 7.95
C ASP A 91 17.41 6.12 8.16
N ASN A 92 16.32 6.62 8.75
CA ASN A 92 15.08 5.86 8.88
C ASN A 92 14.45 5.65 7.50
N GLN A 93 13.88 4.46 7.31
CA GLN A 93 13.15 4.12 6.09
C GLN A 93 11.66 4.43 6.27
N GLY A 94 11.00 4.87 5.19
CA GLY A 94 9.54 4.89 5.08
C GLY A 94 8.92 6.25 4.79
N GLY A 95 9.50 7.36 5.27
CA GLY A 95 8.88 8.67 5.12
C GLY A 95 7.63 8.77 5.99
N PHE A 96 7.71 9.40 7.17
CA PHE A 96 6.54 9.44 8.07
C PHE A 96 6.43 10.76 8.82
N PRO A 97 5.20 11.21 9.17
CA PRO A 97 5.01 12.24 10.16
C PRO A 97 5.42 11.72 11.53
N ARG A 98 6.16 12.53 12.28
CA ARG A 98 6.58 12.25 13.65
C ARG A 98 6.35 13.46 14.53
N PHE A 99 6.35 13.23 15.83
CA PHE A 99 6.05 14.25 16.84
C PHE A 99 7.09 14.17 17.95
N GLY A 100 7.53 15.33 18.41
CA GLY A 100 8.43 15.41 19.55
C GLY A 100 9.91 15.31 19.18
N PHE A 101 10.69 16.36 19.42
CA PHE A 101 12.14 16.35 19.27
C PHE A 101 12.82 17.36 20.21
N VAL A 102 14.14 17.27 20.31
CA VAL A 102 14.97 18.27 21.00
C VAL A 102 15.83 18.98 19.96
N LEU A 103 15.65 20.29 19.81
CA LEU A 103 16.40 21.14 18.88
C LEU A 103 17.15 22.20 19.66
N ASP A 104 18.46 22.29 19.46
CA ASP A 104 19.33 23.26 20.14
C ASP A 104 19.18 23.26 21.67
N GLY A 105 18.95 22.08 22.26
CA GLY A 105 18.73 21.90 23.71
C GLY A 105 17.32 22.30 24.19
N LYS A 106 16.45 22.79 23.31
CA LYS A 106 15.04 23.10 23.62
C LYS A 106 14.16 21.91 23.26
N LEU A 107 13.31 21.49 24.19
CA LEU A 107 12.31 20.46 23.97
C LEU A 107 11.13 21.03 23.18
N HIS A 108 10.76 20.34 22.11
CA HIS A 108 9.57 20.55 21.30
C HIS A 108 8.71 19.28 21.42
N PRO A 109 7.87 19.14 22.47
CA PRO A 109 7.30 17.85 22.85
C PRO A 109 6.23 17.33 21.89
N ASP A 110 5.46 18.26 21.30
CA ASP A 110 4.28 17.97 20.47
C ASP A 110 4.44 18.51 19.03
N THR A 111 5.58 19.14 18.72
CA THR A 111 5.84 19.68 17.37
C THR A 111 5.97 18.54 16.36
N ALA A 112 5.22 18.67 15.27
CA ALA A 112 5.25 17.73 14.16
C ALA A 112 6.43 17.98 13.22
N TYR A 113 6.96 16.92 12.62
CA TYR A 113 7.98 16.99 11.58
C TYR A 113 7.84 15.82 10.62
N VAL A 114 8.28 16.02 9.38
CA VAL A 114 8.35 14.96 8.37
C VAL A 114 9.75 14.34 8.40
N ASP A 115 9.84 13.01 8.57
CA ASP A 115 11.11 12.27 8.57
C ASP A 115 11.32 11.56 7.23
N LEU A 116 12.22 12.06 6.38
CA LEU A 116 12.58 11.43 5.11
C LEU A 116 14.00 10.85 5.15
N HIS A 117 14.19 9.75 4.42
CA HIS A 117 15.52 9.17 4.28
C HIS A 117 16.45 10.12 3.50
N ARG A 118 17.61 10.44 4.07
CA ARG A 118 18.56 11.44 3.53
C ARG A 118 19.11 11.16 2.13
N ARG A 119 18.98 9.93 1.63
CA ARG A 119 19.41 9.53 0.28
C ARG A 119 18.27 9.49 -0.74
N SER A 120 17.06 9.92 -0.37
CA SER A 120 15.95 9.95 -1.32
C SER A 120 16.22 11.03 -2.37
N ASP A 121 15.80 10.77 -3.62
CA ASP A 121 15.90 11.76 -4.68
C ASP A 121 15.06 12.98 -4.31
N LEU A 122 15.62 14.18 -4.46
CA LEU A 122 14.91 15.42 -4.11
C LEU A 122 13.74 15.71 -5.06
N SER A 123 13.88 15.40 -6.35
CA SER A 123 12.89 15.65 -7.41
C SER A 123 13.15 14.76 -8.63
N GLY A 124 12.27 14.80 -9.63
CA GLY A 124 12.52 14.22 -10.96
C GLY A 124 12.28 12.72 -11.10
N ARG A 125 11.78 12.06 -10.06
CA ARG A 125 11.38 10.66 -10.06
C ARG A 125 10.05 10.52 -9.33
N ALA A 126 9.19 9.59 -9.74
CA ALA A 126 7.98 9.27 -8.99
C ALA A 126 8.33 8.78 -7.58
N GLY A 127 7.70 9.38 -6.57
CA GLY A 127 8.01 9.16 -5.16
C GLY A 127 9.27 9.87 -4.66
N ALA A 128 9.74 10.92 -5.35
CA ALA A 128 10.81 11.80 -4.86
C ALA A 128 10.32 12.69 -3.70
N MET A 129 11.24 13.32 -2.98
CA MET A 129 10.92 14.14 -1.80
C MET A 129 9.92 15.26 -2.11
N ASP A 130 9.98 15.88 -3.29
CA ASP A 130 9.03 16.92 -3.70
C ASP A 130 7.59 16.45 -3.92
N GLN A 131 7.34 15.14 -3.89
CA GLN A 131 6.01 14.52 -3.87
C GLN A 131 5.69 13.93 -2.50
N ILE A 132 6.64 13.25 -1.87
CA ILE A 132 6.43 12.59 -0.57
C ILE A 132 6.32 13.62 0.56
N TYR A 133 7.13 14.67 0.56
CA TYR A 133 7.07 15.70 1.59
C TYR A 133 5.68 16.36 1.73
N PRO A 134 5.03 16.87 0.66
CA PRO A 134 3.69 17.41 0.80
C PRO A 134 2.65 16.34 1.17
N HIS A 135 2.84 15.07 0.78
CA HIS A 135 2.00 13.97 1.25
C HIS A 135 2.10 13.79 2.78
N GLU A 136 3.31 13.69 3.34
CA GLU A 136 3.49 13.56 4.79
C GLU A 136 3.01 14.81 5.55
N LEU A 137 3.19 16.00 4.98
CA LEU A 137 2.72 17.24 5.60
C LEU A 137 1.19 17.32 5.60
N LEU A 138 0.50 16.74 4.61
CA LEU A 138 -0.97 16.64 4.61
C LEU A 138 -1.48 15.74 5.74
N HIS A 139 -0.77 14.68 6.12
CA HIS A 139 -1.13 13.90 7.32
C HIS A 139 -1.06 14.74 8.60
N ILE A 140 -0.02 15.58 8.74
CA ILE A 140 0.11 16.50 9.86
C ILE A 140 -1.05 17.50 9.86
N ILE A 141 -1.35 18.11 8.71
CA ILE A 141 -2.48 19.05 8.54
C ILE A 141 -3.81 18.38 8.94
N VAL A 142 -4.07 17.15 8.48
CA VAL A 142 -5.30 16.42 8.84
C VAL A 142 -5.36 16.18 10.35
N LYS A 143 -4.26 15.79 10.98
CA LYS A 143 -4.20 15.58 12.43
C LYS A 143 -4.48 16.87 13.21
N ASP A 144 -3.93 17.99 12.78
CA ASP A 144 -4.22 19.29 13.40
C ASP A 144 -5.70 19.65 13.26
N LEU A 145 -6.29 19.43 12.07
CA LEU A 145 -7.69 19.76 11.81
C LEU A 145 -8.69 18.83 12.52
N ALA A 146 -8.44 17.51 12.52
CA ALA A 146 -9.39 16.48 12.92
C ALA A 146 -9.12 15.87 14.31
N GLY A 147 -7.96 16.15 14.91
CA GLY A 147 -7.51 15.56 16.18
C GLY A 147 -6.84 14.20 16.00
N GLU A 148 -6.82 13.39 17.05
CA GLU A 148 -6.30 12.01 16.93
C GLU A 148 -7.25 11.14 16.12
N ALA A 149 -6.69 10.40 15.14
CA ALA A 149 -7.45 9.41 14.40
C ALA A 149 -7.91 8.28 15.33
N PRO A 150 -9.17 7.81 15.21
CA PRO A 150 -9.59 6.59 15.88
C PRO A 150 -8.73 5.39 15.45
N GLU A 151 -8.59 4.39 16.32
CA GLU A 151 -7.89 3.16 15.95
C GLU A 151 -8.57 2.49 14.75
N GLY A 152 -7.79 2.22 13.71
CA GLY A 152 -8.24 1.51 12.53
C GLY A 152 -8.46 0.01 12.79
N HIS A 153 -9.30 -0.59 11.97
CA HIS A 153 -9.57 -2.03 12.00
C HIS A 153 -8.85 -2.78 10.86
N ALA A 154 -8.42 -2.05 9.83
CA ALA A 154 -7.55 -2.60 8.81
C ALA A 154 -6.23 -3.01 9.43
N SER A 155 -5.71 -4.15 8.99
CA SER A 155 -4.43 -4.65 9.49
C SER A 155 -3.33 -4.52 8.43
N GLN A 156 -3.66 -4.19 7.18
CA GLN A 156 -2.75 -4.32 6.04
C GLN A 156 -1.81 -3.12 5.91
N VAL A 157 -0.56 -3.39 5.50
CA VAL A 157 0.36 -2.34 5.08
C VAL A 157 -0.24 -1.56 3.92
N HIS A 158 -0.23 -0.24 4.06
CA HIS A 158 -0.75 0.74 3.12
C HIS A 158 -0.17 0.55 1.72
N ALA A 159 -1.06 0.55 0.73
CA ALA A 159 -0.74 0.72 -0.67
C ALA A 159 -2.01 1.19 -1.37
N ILE A 160 -1.85 2.00 -2.42
CA ILE A 160 -2.96 2.77 -2.99
C ILE A 160 -4.19 1.95 -3.45
N ALA A 161 -3.98 0.69 -3.84
CA ALA A 161 -5.03 -0.21 -4.28
C ALA A 161 -5.68 -1.03 -3.15
N VAL A 162 -5.04 -1.07 -1.97
CA VAL A 162 -5.47 -1.83 -0.80
C VAL A 162 -6.80 -1.28 -0.31
N ARG A 163 -7.68 -2.21 0.08
CA ARG A 163 -8.85 -1.84 0.86
C ARG A 163 -8.51 -1.84 2.34
N THR A 164 -8.69 -0.68 2.97
CA THR A 164 -8.50 -0.45 4.41
C THR A 164 -9.86 -0.17 5.07
N ASP A 165 -9.87 0.49 6.23
CA ASP A 165 -11.06 1.13 6.79
C ASP A 165 -11.22 2.54 6.24
N ARG A 166 -12.42 3.13 6.35
CA ARG A 166 -12.69 4.47 5.83
C ARG A 166 -11.78 5.55 6.42
N ILE A 167 -11.34 5.40 7.67
CA ILE A 167 -10.46 6.35 8.36
C ILE A 167 -9.08 6.37 7.70
N THR A 168 -8.51 5.18 7.54
CA THR A 168 -7.23 4.97 6.87
C THR A 168 -7.31 5.36 5.40
N ALA A 169 -8.35 4.92 4.68
CA ALA A 169 -8.57 5.26 3.28
C ALA A 169 -8.67 6.78 3.07
N PHE A 170 -9.31 7.50 4.01
CA PHE A 170 -9.34 8.94 4.00
C PHE A 170 -7.98 9.55 4.30
N ASN A 171 -7.31 9.14 5.38
CA ASN A 171 -6.03 9.72 5.80
C ASN A 171 -4.97 9.56 4.71
N GLU A 172 -4.78 8.35 4.19
CA GLU A 172 -3.84 8.04 3.11
C GLU A 172 -4.28 8.64 1.79
N GLY A 173 -5.54 8.44 1.38
CA GLY A 173 -6.03 8.96 0.10
C GLY A 173 -5.98 10.49 0.02
N PHE A 174 -6.29 11.19 1.11
CA PHE A 174 -6.14 12.64 1.20
C PHE A 174 -4.66 13.07 1.20
N ALA A 175 -3.72 12.32 1.75
CA ALA A 175 -2.31 12.67 1.58
C ALA A 175 -1.81 12.36 0.16
N GLU A 176 -2.21 11.24 -0.44
CA GLU A 176 -1.78 10.77 -1.76
C GLU A 176 -2.17 11.71 -2.90
N HIS A 177 -3.33 12.38 -2.83
CA HIS A 177 -3.70 13.34 -3.90
C HIS A 177 -2.66 14.45 -4.02
N GLY A 178 -1.98 14.81 -2.93
CA GLY A 178 -0.91 15.81 -2.93
C GLY A 178 0.29 15.42 -3.80
N GLN A 179 0.57 14.12 -3.96
CA GLN A 179 1.63 13.66 -4.86
C GLN A 179 1.27 13.95 -6.32
N ALA A 180 0.00 13.74 -6.69
CA ALA A 180 -0.47 14.05 -8.04
C ALA A 180 -0.49 15.57 -8.30
N MET A 181 -0.88 16.37 -7.30
CA MET A 181 -0.81 17.83 -7.38
C MET A 181 0.63 18.33 -7.53
N ALA A 182 1.60 17.72 -6.86
CA ALA A 182 3.02 18.08 -6.99
C ALA A 182 3.55 17.86 -8.41
N ILE A 183 3.12 16.79 -9.09
CA ILE A 183 3.50 16.50 -10.48
C ILE A 183 2.83 17.46 -11.47
N ASP A 184 1.56 17.82 -11.22
CA ASP A 184 0.77 18.67 -12.13
C ASP A 184 1.03 20.18 -11.95
N ASP A 185 1.70 20.60 -10.87
CA ASP A 185 1.93 22.02 -10.60
C ASP A 185 2.86 22.63 -11.67
N PRO A 186 2.42 23.69 -12.38
CA PRO A 186 3.18 24.28 -13.47
C PRO A 186 4.50 24.91 -13.04
N ASP A 187 4.59 25.35 -11.78
CA ASP A 187 5.80 25.94 -11.21
C ASP A 187 6.74 24.88 -10.66
N GLY A 188 6.38 23.59 -10.71
CA GLY A 188 7.21 22.47 -10.27
C GLY A 188 8.53 22.36 -11.04
N VAL A 189 9.49 21.65 -10.43
CA VAL A 189 10.77 21.31 -11.08
C VAL A 189 10.47 20.61 -12.41
N GLU A 190 11.17 21.01 -13.48
CA GLU A 190 10.91 20.50 -14.83
C GLU A 190 10.97 18.97 -14.90
N ALA A 191 11.95 18.35 -14.24
CA ALA A 191 12.08 16.90 -14.16
C ALA A 191 10.87 16.23 -13.48
N THR A 192 10.26 16.87 -12.48
CA THR A 192 9.07 16.35 -11.79
C THR A 192 7.84 16.47 -12.69
N ARG A 193 7.67 17.60 -13.38
CA ARG A 193 6.59 17.76 -14.38
C ARG A 193 6.72 16.78 -15.55
N ALA A 194 7.94 16.41 -15.91
CA ALA A 194 8.18 15.43 -16.97
C ALA A 194 7.59 14.03 -16.64
N ILE A 195 7.41 13.68 -15.36
CA ILE A 195 6.78 12.41 -14.94
C ILE A 195 5.39 12.26 -15.56
N ALA A 196 4.61 13.36 -15.64
CA ALA A 196 3.25 13.35 -16.18
C ALA A 196 3.15 12.80 -17.61
N SER A 197 4.23 12.96 -18.39
CA SER A 197 4.31 12.54 -19.78
C SER A 197 5.31 11.41 -20.02
N ASP A 198 5.84 10.77 -18.97
CA ASP A 198 6.75 9.63 -19.09
C ASP A 198 6.01 8.34 -19.43
N VAL A 199 5.69 8.20 -20.71
CA VAL A 199 5.02 7.01 -21.28
C VAL A 199 5.84 5.74 -21.04
N ARG A 200 7.18 5.82 -20.97
CA ARG A 200 8.03 4.64 -20.78
C ARG A 200 7.95 4.13 -19.34
N ALA A 201 7.99 5.02 -18.36
CA ALA A 201 7.82 4.65 -16.95
C ALA A 201 6.43 4.06 -16.70
N PHE A 202 5.38 4.67 -17.27
CA PHE A 202 4.01 4.14 -17.18
C PHE A 202 3.86 2.75 -17.82
N ALA A 203 4.40 2.56 -19.03
CA ALA A 203 4.38 1.26 -19.69
C ALA A 203 5.14 0.20 -18.89
N HIS A 204 6.31 0.55 -18.35
CA HIS A 204 7.11 -0.36 -17.53
C HIS A 204 6.38 -0.78 -16.24
N ALA A 205 5.77 0.17 -15.52
CA ALA A 205 4.98 -0.12 -14.33
C ALA A 205 3.79 -1.04 -14.67
N SER A 206 3.08 -0.73 -15.76
CA SER A 206 1.96 -1.55 -16.26
C SER A 206 2.39 -2.97 -16.60
N ASP A 207 3.55 -3.16 -17.25
CA ASP A 207 4.11 -4.46 -17.57
C ASP A 207 4.49 -5.26 -16.31
N GLN A 208 5.05 -4.61 -15.29
CA GLN A 208 5.38 -5.26 -14.02
C GLN A 208 4.13 -5.77 -13.32
N PHE A 209 3.08 -4.96 -13.27
CA PHE A 209 1.77 -5.31 -12.75
C PHE A 209 1.14 -6.48 -13.53
N GLU A 210 1.16 -6.45 -14.86
CA GLU A 210 0.62 -7.54 -15.68
C GLU A 210 1.43 -8.84 -15.53
N ASN A 211 2.76 -8.76 -15.46
CA ASN A 211 3.61 -9.92 -15.18
C ASN A 211 3.33 -10.51 -13.79
N TYR A 212 3.07 -9.68 -12.79
CA TYR A 212 2.64 -10.11 -11.47
C TYR A 212 1.30 -10.84 -11.53
N ARG A 213 0.31 -10.25 -12.20
CA ARG A 213 -1.00 -10.88 -12.40
C ARG A 213 -0.88 -12.26 -13.02
N ARG A 214 -0.09 -12.38 -14.10
CA ARG A 214 0.15 -13.68 -14.78
C ARG A 214 0.80 -14.69 -13.86
N ALA A 215 1.76 -14.25 -13.03
CA ALA A 215 2.45 -15.12 -12.09
C ALA A 215 1.50 -15.65 -11.01
N VAL A 216 0.71 -14.79 -10.38
CA VAL A 216 -0.27 -15.17 -9.33
C VAL A 216 -1.46 -15.93 -9.93
N SER A 217 -1.85 -15.60 -11.16
CA SER A 217 -2.93 -16.25 -11.90
C SER A 217 -2.50 -17.49 -12.66
N ALA A 218 -1.27 -17.97 -12.52
CA ALA A 218 -0.85 -19.20 -13.17
C ALA A 218 -1.43 -20.42 -12.43
N ARG A 219 -1.77 -21.51 -13.15
CA ARG A 219 -2.06 -22.80 -12.48
C ARG A 219 -0.77 -23.46 -11.99
N TRP A 220 0.31 -23.18 -12.71
CA TRP A 220 1.67 -23.63 -12.45
C TRP A 220 2.63 -22.55 -12.95
N SER A 221 3.60 -22.18 -12.12
CA SER A 221 4.69 -21.31 -12.51
C SER A 221 6.02 -21.86 -12.00
N VAL A 222 7.06 -21.75 -12.83
CA VAL A 222 8.44 -22.01 -12.42
C VAL A 222 9.08 -20.66 -12.20
N ALA A 223 9.46 -20.40 -10.94
CA ALA A 223 10.11 -19.22 -10.44
C ALA A 223 9.32 -17.97 -10.86
N PRO A 224 8.14 -17.72 -10.27
CA PRO A 224 7.30 -16.57 -10.60
C PRO A 224 8.06 -15.27 -10.32
N LYS A 225 8.86 -14.82 -11.29
CA LYS A 225 9.87 -13.77 -11.10
C LYS A 225 9.23 -12.52 -10.54
N ALA A 226 8.09 -12.10 -11.10
CA ALA A 226 7.36 -10.92 -10.63
C ALA A 226 6.87 -11.05 -9.17
N ARG A 227 6.45 -12.24 -8.72
CA ARG A 227 6.04 -12.49 -7.32
C ARG A 227 7.26 -12.54 -6.38
N ILE A 228 8.33 -13.22 -6.79
CA ILE A 228 9.57 -13.36 -5.99
C ILE A 228 10.29 -12.02 -5.84
N THR A 229 10.36 -11.24 -6.92
CA THR A 229 11.03 -9.94 -6.95
C THR A 229 10.13 -8.78 -6.57
N PHE A 230 8.92 -9.04 -6.04
CA PHE A 230 7.95 -8.03 -5.64
C PHE A 230 8.54 -6.87 -4.83
N PRO A 231 9.41 -7.11 -3.81
CA PRO A 231 9.99 -6.01 -3.05
C PRO A 231 10.94 -5.10 -3.84
N LEU A 232 11.43 -5.56 -5.01
CA LEU A 232 12.37 -4.80 -5.84
C LEU A 232 11.68 -3.86 -6.81
N TRP A 233 10.40 -4.11 -7.14
CA TRP A 233 9.70 -3.36 -8.18
C TRP A 233 8.40 -2.70 -7.70
N PHE A 234 7.67 -3.30 -6.76
CA PHE A 234 6.31 -2.88 -6.44
C PHE A 234 6.23 -1.42 -6.03
N SER A 235 7.04 -0.99 -5.06
CA SER A 235 7.01 0.40 -4.59
C SER A 235 7.28 1.40 -5.72
N GLN A 236 8.17 1.10 -6.67
CA GLN A 236 8.42 2.01 -7.79
C GLN A 236 7.24 2.04 -8.77
N ALA A 237 6.67 0.88 -9.11
CA ALA A 237 5.53 0.80 -10.02
C ALA A 237 4.28 1.44 -9.41
N GLU A 238 4.07 1.23 -8.11
CA GLU A 238 2.99 1.82 -7.34
C GLU A 238 3.07 3.35 -7.40
N GLN A 239 4.23 3.97 -7.16
CA GLN A 239 4.40 5.43 -7.21
C GLN A 239 3.98 6.03 -8.57
N ILE A 240 4.28 5.33 -9.67
CA ILE A 240 3.81 5.72 -11.01
C ILE A 240 2.27 5.63 -11.11
N MET A 241 1.68 4.59 -10.53
CA MET A 241 0.22 4.42 -10.49
C MET A 241 -0.48 5.37 -9.52
N ARG A 242 0.20 5.90 -8.50
CA ARG A 242 -0.32 6.99 -7.64
C ARG A 242 -0.62 8.26 -8.43
N TYR A 243 0.07 8.49 -9.54
CA TYR A 243 -0.26 9.56 -10.47
C TYR A 243 -1.31 9.11 -11.50
N HIS A 244 -0.97 8.14 -12.36
CA HIS A 244 -1.81 7.79 -13.51
C HIS A 244 -3.12 7.10 -13.11
N GLY A 245 -3.07 6.20 -12.12
CA GLY A 245 -4.23 5.45 -11.66
C GLY A 245 -5.26 6.32 -10.95
N VAL A 246 -4.81 7.31 -10.17
CA VAL A 246 -5.66 8.30 -9.50
C VAL A 246 -6.40 9.14 -10.53
N LYS A 247 -5.67 9.75 -11.48
CA LYS A 247 -6.30 10.62 -12.51
C LYS A 247 -7.31 9.86 -13.37
N ALA A 248 -7.00 8.61 -13.73
CA ALA A 248 -7.89 7.74 -14.49
C ALA A 248 -8.97 7.03 -13.66
N ASN A 249 -9.03 7.28 -12.34
CA ASN A 249 -9.96 6.63 -11.40
C ASN A 249 -9.96 5.08 -11.49
N LEU A 250 -8.78 4.49 -11.74
CA LEU A 250 -8.64 3.04 -11.95
C LEU A 250 -8.93 2.24 -10.68
N PHE A 251 -8.66 2.82 -9.52
CA PHE A 251 -8.88 2.15 -8.24
C PHE A 251 -10.36 2.03 -7.87
N ALA A 252 -11.27 2.69 -8.58
CA ALA A 252 -12.72 2.55 -8.40
C ALA A 252 -13.28 1.28 -9.05
N ARG A 253 -12.46 0.54 -9.80
CA ARG A 253 -12.85 -0.68 -10.52
C ARG A 253 -12.06 -1.88 -10.02
N ASP A 254 -12.63 -3.06 -10.18
CA ASP A 254 -11.95 -4.30 -9.87
C ASP A 254 -10.86 -4.62 -10.92
N PRO A 255 -9.72 -5.21 -10.49
CA PRO A 255 -8.79 -5.83 -11.42
C PRO A 255 -9.35 -7.13 -12.00
N ASP A 256 -8.75 -7.61 -13.09
CA ASP A 256 -9.11 -8.91 -13.68
C ASP A 256 -8.60 -10.07 -12.82
N VAL A 257 -9.51 -10.68 -12.05
CA VAL A 257 -9.24 -11.84 -11.19
C VAL A 257 -9.93 -13.07 -11.78
N PRO A 258 -9.18 -14.13 -12.14
CA PRO A 258 -9.77 -15.35 -12.66
C PRO A 258 -10.74 -16.01 -11.66
N ASP A 259 -11.95 -16.37 -12.10
CA ASP A 259 -13.00 -16.94 -11.23
C ASP A 259 -12.54 -18.17 -10.43
N ARG A 260 -11.67 -18.98 -11.04
CA ARG A 260 -11.07 -20.17 -10.40
C ARG A 260 -10.30 -19.87 -9.11
N LEU A 261 -9.92 -18.61 -8.87
CA LEU A 261 -9.22 -18.20 -7.66
C LEU A 261 -10.17 -17.95 -6.48
N TYR A 262 -11.46 -17.75 -6.71
CA TYR A 262 -12.48 -17.56 -5.66
C TYR A 262 -12.93 -18.88 -5.02
N THR A 263 -11.96 -19.71 -4.63
CA THR A 263 -12.18 -20.92 -3.83
C THR A 263 -11.39 -20.79 -2.55
N ASN A 264 -11.83 -21.45 -1.47
CA ASN A 264 -11.16 -21.37 -0.17
C ASN A 264 -9.63 -21.68 -0.23
N ARG A 265 -9.20 -22.54 -1.17
CA ARG A 265 -7.78 -22.90 -1.33
C ARG A 265 -6.93 -21.83 -2.03
N THR A 266 -7.55 -20.99 -2.86
CA THR A 266 -6.87 -20.04 -3.76
C THR A 266 -7.31 -18.60 -3.54
N ALA A 267 -8.22 -18.36 -2.58
CA ALA A 267 -8.79 -17.05 -2.28
C ALA A 267 -7.70 -16.03 -1.91
N TYR A 268 -6.58 -16.50 -1.36
CA TYR A 268 -5.44 -15.64 -1.05
C TYR A 268 -4.77 -15.06 -2.30
N ASP A 269 -4.65 -15.83 -3.38
CA ASP A 269 -4.09 -15.32 -4.64
C ASP A 269 -5.06 -14.32 -5.30
N ALA A 270 -6.38 -14.56 -5.22
CA ALA A 270 -7.39 -13.58 -5.63
C ALA A 270 -7.29 -12.28 -4.80
N TYR A 271 -7.13 -12.43 -3.49
CA TYR A 271 -6.94 -11.32 -2.56
C TYR A 271 -5.67 -10.51 -2.88
N LEU A 272 -4.54 -11.17 -3.19
CA LEU A 272 -3.31 -10.48 -3.59
C LEU A 272 -3.51 -9.67 -4.87
N ILE A 273 -4.14 -10.23 -5.90
CA ILE A 273 -4.44 -9.48 -7.13
C ILE A 273 -5.32 -8.26 -6.81
N GLN A 274 -6.37 -8.42 -5.98
CA GLN A 274 -7.29 -7.33 -5.65
C GLN A 274 -6.66 -6.17 -4.88
N ASN A 275 -5.60 -6.41 -4.11
CA ASN A 275 -4.97 -5.40 -3.26
C ASN A 275 -3.62 -4.89 -3.81
N VAL A 276 -3.03 -5.57 -4.80
CA VAL A 276 -1.81 -5.13 -5.49
C VAL A 276 -2.13 -4.35 -6.76
N MET A 277 -3.19 -4.75 -7.48
CA MET A 277 -3.38 -4.33 -8.86
C MET A 277 -4.28 -3.10 -8.97
N PRO A 278 -3.94 -2.13 -9.85
CA PRO A 278 -4.93 -1.15 -10.27
C PRO A 278 -6.09 -1.87 -10.99
N GLY A 279 -7.29 -1.28 -10.91
CA GLY A 279 -8.42 -1.74 -11.69
C GLY A 279 -8.24 -1.49 -13.18
N ARG A 280 -9.13 -2.05 -13.99
CA ARG A 280 -9.16 -1.81 -15.43
C ARG A 280 -10.20 -0.75 -15.79
N PRO A 281 -10.01 0.06 -16.85
CA PRO A 281 -11.03 1.01 -17.31
C PRO A 281 -12.38 0.35 -17.65
N ASP A 282 -12.33 -0.87 -18.19
CA ASP A 282 -13.48 -1.73 -18.52
C ASP A 282 -13.89 -2.69 -17.38
N GLY A 283 -13.22 -2.61 -16.23
CA GLY A 283 -13.47 -3.46 -15.08
C GLY A 283 -14.79 -3.13 -14.38
N THR A 284 -15.34 -4.13 -13.69
CA THR A 284 -16.55 -3.98 -12.87
C THR A 284 -16.35 -2.89 -11.81
N PRO A 285 -17.27 -1.92 -11.67
CA PRO A 285 -17.25 -0.96 -10.58
C PRO A 285 -17.23 -1.66 -9.21
N LYS A 286 -16.37 -1.21 -8.31
CA LYS A 286 -16.48 -1.55 -6.88
C LYS A 286 -17.80 -0.99 -6.32
N SER A 287 -18.29 -1.51 -5.20
CA SER A 287 -19.39 -0.84 -4.48
C SER A 287 -18.90 0.50 -3.92
N ALA A 288 -19.81 1.47 -3.73
CA ALA A 288 -19.46 2.76 -3.12
C ALA A 288 -18.75 2.62 -1.74
N ALA A 289 -19.18 1.66 -0.92
CA ALA A 289 -18.51 1.36 0.35
C ALA A 289 -17.06 0.90 0.16
N ARG A 290 -16.82 0.02 -0.82
CA ARG A 290 -15.46 -0.45 -1.12
C ARG A 290 -14.61 0.65 -1.78
N MET A 291 -15.21 1.52 -2.57
CA MET A 291 -14.56 2.70 -3.14
C MET A 291 -14.07 3.63 -2.04
N LEU A 292 -14.94 4.02 -1.09
CA LEU A 292 -14.55 4.91 0.02
C LEU A 292 -13.59 4.26 1.03
N ALA A 293 -13.48 2.93 1.02
CA ALA A 293 -12.47 2.18 1.77
C ALA A 293 -11.19 1.89 0.96
N THR A 294 -11.01 2.53 -0.22
CA THR A 294 -9.79 2.41 -1.06
C THR A 294 -9.09 3.76 -1.16
N GLU A 295 -7.83 3.82 -0.71
CA GLU A 295 -6.99 5.03 -0.67
C GLU A 295 -6.97 5.76 -2.03
N GLY A 296 -6.71 5.02 -3.12
CA GLY A 296 -6.63 5.60 -4.46
C GLY A 296 -7.93 6.20 -5.01
N VAL A 297 -9.11 5.79 -4.51
CA VAL A 297 -10.39 6.41 -4.90
C VAL A 297 -10.61 7.70 -4.12
N VAL A 298 -10.26 7.72 -2.83
CA VAL A 298 -10.33 8.94 -2.04
C VAL A 298 -9.31 9.98 -2.57
N SER A 299 -8.13 9.53 -2.96
CA SER A 299 -7.14 10.37 -3.66
C SER A 299 -7.73 10.97 -4.95
N ALA A 300 -8.40 10.16 -5.79
CA ALA A 300 -9.05 10.64 -7.00
C ALA A 300 -10.17 11.65 -6.72
N LEU A 301 -10.95 11.44 -5.66
CA LEU A 301 -12.00 12.35 -5.20
C LEU A 301 -11.42 13.73 -4.86
N PHE A 302 -10.40 13.79 -3.99
CA PHE A 302 -9.84 15.08 -3.56
C PHE A 302 -9.02 15.76 -4.64
N TYR A 303 -8.29 15.01 -5.47
CA TYR A 303 -7.62 15.56 -6.65
C TYR A 303 -8.62 16.30 -7.56
N ARG A 304 -9.78 15.70 -7.84
CA ARG A 304 -10.81 16.33 -8.68
C ARG A 304 -11.47 17.51 -7.97
N LEU A 305 -11.74 17.39 -6.68
CA LEU A 305 -12.38 18.44 -5.89
C LEU A 305 -11.56 19.73 -5.91
N VAL A 306 -10.26 19.66 -5.58
CA VAL A 306 -9.41 20.86 -5.53
C VAL A 306 -9.10 21.45 -6.90
N ASN A 307 -9.25 20.66 -7.97
CA ASN A 307 -9.11 21.11 -9.37
C ASN A 307 -10.44 21.56 -10.01
N THR A 308 -11.55 21.55 -9.27
CA THR A 308 -12.85 21.96 -9.81
C THR A 308 -12.92 23.49 -9.89
N PRO A 309 -13.16 24.10 -11.07
CA PRO A 309 -13.12 25.56 -11.20
C PRO A 309 -14.11 26.33 -10.33
N SER A 310 -15.32 25.80 -10.10
CA SER A 310 -16.29 26.43 -9.19
C SER A 310 -15.84 26.36 -7.73
N VAL A 311 -15.03 25.36 -7.37
CA VAL A 311 -14.41 25.25 -6.04
C VAL A 311 -13.18 26.16 -5.95
N GLN A 312 -12.43 26.38 -7.04
CA GLN A 312 -11.28 27.28 -6.99
C GLN A 312 -11.67 28.76 -7.01
N ASN A 313 -12.64 29.13 -7.85
CA ASN A 313 -12.89 30.53 -8.20
C ASN A 313 -14.00 31.19 -7.38
N THR A 314 -14.82 30.42 -6.68
CA THR A 314 -15.85 30.98 -5.79
C THR A 314 -15.24 31.27 -4.43
N THR A 315 -15.01 32.55 -4.18
CA THR A 315 -14.43 33.07 -2.95
C THR A 315 -15.49 33.22 -1.84
N ARG A 316 -15.03 33.45 -0.61
CA ARG A 316 -15.87 33.63 0.58
C ARG A 316 -15.79 35.05 1.09
N ASP A 317 -16.62 35.39 2.08
CA ASP A 317 -16.50 36.68 2.76
C ASP A 317 -15.19 36.76 3.56
N ASP A 318 -14.75 37.98 3.87
CA ASP A 318 -13.52 38.22 4.64
C ASP A 318 -13.53 37.51 6.00
N GLY A 319 -14.70 37.30 6.60
CA GLY A 319 -14.85 36.58 7.86
C GLY A 319 -14.39 35.13 7.75
N PHE A 320 -14.61 34.47 6.62
CA PHE A 320 -14.11 33.11 6.38
C PHE A 320 -12.57 33.06 6.39
N TYR A 321 -11.92 33.96 5.64
CA TYR A 321 -10.47 34.01 5.48
C TYR A 321 -9.74 34.54 6.73
N ALA A 322 -10.37 35.46 7.47
CA ALA A 322 -9.83 36.01 8.70
C ALA A 322 -9.56 34.92 9.75
N ARG A 323 -10.32 33.82 9.76
CA ARG A 323 -10.07 32.66 10.63
C ARG A 323 -8.72 31.98 10.35
N PHE A 324 -8.21 32.09 9.12
CA PHE A 324 -6.89 31.61 8.72
C PHE A 324 -5.81 32.70 8.84
N GLY A 325 -6.18 33.92 9.28
CA GLY A 325 -5.28 35.06 9.39
C GLY A 325 -4.80 35.59 8.04
N VAL A 326 -5.66 35.56 7.03
CA VAL A 326 -5.42 36.06 5.66
C VAL A 326 -6.66 36.77 5.13
N THR A 327 -6.51 37.48 4.02
CA THR A 327 -7.60 38.04 3.23
C THR A 327 -7.82 37.22 1.95
N CYS A 328 -8.93 37.48 1.24
CA CYS A 328 -9.18 36.84 -0.05
C CYS A 328 -8.05 37.12 -1.07
N ASP A 329 -7.49 38.33 -1.06
CA ASP A 329 -6.46 38.76 -2.00
C ASP A 329 -5.11 38.06 -1.79
N ASP A 330 -4.88 37.49 -0.59
CA ASP A 330 -3.65 36.78 -0.26
C ASP A 330 -3.59 35.36 -0.85
N ILE A 331 -4.71 34.83 -1.36
CA ILE A 331 -4.88 33.41 -1.65
C ILE A 331 -5.13 33.17 -3.15
N ASP A 332 -4.36 32.25 -3.74
CA ASP A 332 -4.58 31.82 -5.13
C ASP A 332 -5.81 30.88 -5.23
N PRO A 333 -6.36 30.64 -6.44
CA PRO A 333 -7.58 29.83 -6.58
C PRO A 333 -7.45 28.41 -6.00
N LEU A 334 -6.26 27.80 -6.10
CA LEU A 334 -6.01 26.50 -5.49
C LEU A 334 -5.96 26.57 -3.96
N GLY A 335 -5.30 27.58 -3.40
CA GLY A 335 -5.30 27.85 -1.97
C GLY A 335 -6.73 28.07 -1.44
N ASN A 336 -7.59 28.77 -2.18
CA ASN A 336 -8.99 28.97 -1.83
C ASN A 336 -9.74 27.63 -1.73
N ALA A 337 -9.52 26.73 -2.70
CA ALA A 337 -10.06 25.38 -2.65
C ALA A 337 -9.61 24.62 -1.39
N TYR A 338 -8.30 24.65 -1.08
CA TYR A 338 -7.75 23.99 0.11
C TYR A 338 -8.29 24.53 1.42
N LEU A 339 -8.39 25.86 1.60
CA LEU A 339 -8.93 26.42 2.85
C LEU A 339 -10.37 25.96 3.11
N LYS A 340 -11.18 25.85 2.05
CA LYS A 340 -12.55 25.31 2.16
C LYS A 340 -12.56 23.82 2.48
N VAL A 341 -11.68 23.04 1.85
CA VAL A 341 -11.51 21.62 2.17
C VAL A 341 -11.05 21.42 3.62
N PHE A 342 -10.10 22.22 4.11
CA PHE A 342 -9.64 22.15 5.50
C PHE A 342 -10.74 22.49 6.51
N ALA A 343 -11.55 23.52 6.22
CA ALA A 343 -12.73 23.80 7.04
C ALA A 343 -13.71 22.62 7.05
N ALA A 344 -13.89 21.94 5.91
CA ALA A 344 -14.72 20.74 5.83
C ALA A 344 -14.11 19.52 6.55
N ILE A 345 -12.78 19.37 6.55
CA ILE A 345 -12.06 18.33 7.31
C ILE A 345 -12.18 18.57 8.81
N HIS A 346 -12.10 19.83 9.27
CA HIS A 346 -12.29 20.15 10.68
C HIS A 346 -13.67 19.71 11.21
N GLU A 347 -14.72 19.84 10.39
CA GLU A 347 -16.09 19.41 10.72
C GLU A 347 -16.33 17.91 10.47
N GLY A 348 -15.88 17.39 9.34
CA GLY A 348 -16.14 16.01 8.87
C GLY A 348 -15.13 14.96 9.34
N ARG A 349 -13.99 15.41 9.88
CA ARG A 349 -12.90 14.60 10.42
C ARG A 349 -12.36 13.56 9.42
N TYR A 350 -12.19 12.31 9.85
CA TYR A 350 -11.48 11.25 9.15
C TYR A 350 -12.34 10.42 8.18
N ASP A 351 -13.51 10.88 7.73
CA ASP A 351 -14.33 10.11 6.77
C ASP A 351 -14.62 10.94 5.52
N ALA A 352 -14.24 10.42 4.35
CA ALA A 352 -14.38 11.14 3.08
C ALA A 352 -15.83 11.56 2.78
N SER A 353 -16.82 10.72 3.13
CA SER A 353 -18.23 11.08 2.92
C SER A 353 -18.65 12.19 3.89
N ALA A 354 -18.25 12.09 5.16
CA ALA A 354 -18.54 13.10 6.17
C ALA A 354 -17.90 14.46 5.85
N VAL A 355 -16.67 14.46 5.31
CA VAL A 355 -15.98 15.67 4.84
C VAL A 355 -16.71 16.29 3.66
N ILE A 356 -17.12 15.50 2.66
CA ILE A 356 -17.90 16.02 1.53
C ILE A 356 -19.26 16.57 1.98
N ASP A 357 -19.95 15.88 2.89
CA ASP A 357 -21.22 16.36 3.43
C ASP A 357 -21.03 17.63 4.27
N ALA A 358 -19.94 17.76 5.01
CA ALA A 358 -19.57 18.98 5.74
C ALA A 358 -19.28 20.13 4.76
N TYR A 359 -18.55 19.88 3.68
CA TYR A 359 -18.29 20.84 2.63
C TYR A 359 -19.60 21.41 2.07
N GLY A 360 -20.54 20.54 1.67
CA GLY A 360 -21.82 20.96 1.11
C GLY A 360 -22.71 21.73 2.10
N ARG A 361 -22.53 21.55 3.42
CA ARG A 361 -23.20 22.37 4.44
C ARG A 361 -22.55 23.74 4.61
N LEU A 362 -21.22 23.80 4.60
CA LEU A 362 -20.45 25.04 4.76
C LEU A 362 -20.55 25.94 3.52
N PHE A 363 -20.63 25.35 2.32
CA PHE A 363 -20.60 26.05 1.03
C PHE A 363 -21.77 25.59 0.14
N PRO A 364 -23.01 25.94 0.49
CA PRO A 364 -24.20 25.40 -0.16
C PRO A 364 -24.33 25.76 -1.65
N ASP A 365 -23.75 26.90 -2.06
CA ASP A 365 -23.67 27.37 -3.44
C ASP A 365 -22.75 26.52 -4.33
N GLU A 366 -21.79 25.80 -3.73
CA GLU A 366 -20.89 24.89 -4.45
C GLU A 366 -21.32 23.42 -4.37
N ARG A 367 -22.37 23.12 -3.59
CA ARG A 367 -22.80 21.76 -3.30
C ARG A 367 -23.04 20.92 -4.54
N GLU A 368 -23.65 21.48 -5.58
CA GLU A 368 -23.91 20.75 -6.82
C GLU A 368 -22.60 20.30 -7.51
N ALA A 369 -21.60 21.18 -7.54
CA ALA A 369 -20.30 20.85 -8.13
C ALA A 369 -19.56 19.78 -7.33
N VAL A 370 -19.60 19.88 -5.99
CA VAL A 370 -19.00 18.87 -5.11
C VAL A 370 -19.72 17.53 -5.21
N ASP A 371 -21.05 17.53 -5.27
CA ASP A 371 -21.86 16.33 -5.48
C ASP A 371 -21.58 15.70 -6.86
N ALA A 372 -21.32 16.51 -7.89
CA ALA A 372 -20.89 16.02 -9.19
C ALA A 372 -19.52 15.32 -9.13
N VAL A 373 -18.54 15.91 -8.46
CA VAL A 373 -17.21 15.31 -8.23
C VAL A 373 -17.32 13.99 -7.46
N ARG A 374 -18.13 13.96 -6.38
CA ARG A 374 -18.38 12.73 -5.61
C ARG A 374 -18.97 11.64 -6.50
N ARG A 375 -20.01 11.94 -7.27
CA ARG A 375 -20.63 10.97 -8.19
C ARG A 375 -19.63 10.51 -9.24
N GLU A 376 -18.78 11.37 -9.77
CA GLU A 376 -17.78 10.98 -10.76
C GLU A 376 -16.74 10.00 -10.17
N ALA A 377 -16.23 10.30 -8.97
CA ALA A 377 -15.29 9.43 -8.26
C ALA A 377 -15.92 8.06 -7.91
N LEU A 378 -17.20 8.05 -7.54
CA LEU A 378 -17.95 6.84 -7.18
C LEU A 378 -18.66 6.16 -8.37
N LEU A 379 -18.31 6.53 -9.61
CA LEU A 379 -18.88 5.97 -10.83
C LEU A 379 -20.43 6.01 -10.86
N GLY A 380 -21.00 7.11 -10.37
CA GLY A 380 -22.43 7.40 -10.32
C GLY A 380 -23.16 6.82 -9.10
N GLN A 381 -22.47 6.10 -8.22
CA GLN A 381 -23.09 5.52 -7.02
C GLN A 381 -23.23 6.54 -5.89
N ASP A 382 -24.28 6.38 -5.09
CA ASP A 382 -24.46 7.13 -3.85
C ASP A 382 -23.52 6.61 -2.75
N PRO A 383 -23.03 7.49 -1.86
CA PRO A 383 -22.23 7.06 -0.72
C PRO A 383 -23.05 6.12 0.21
N PRO A 384 -22.41 5.11 0.81
CA PRO A 384 -23.07 4.19 1.70
C PRO A 384 -23.54 4.90 2.97
N ARG A 385 -24.81 4.72 3.35
CA ARG A 385 -25.36 5.19 4.63
C ARG A 385 -25.20 4.19 5.78
N ALA A 386 -24.80 2.97 5.46
CA ALA A 386 -24.65 1.90 6.43
C ALA A 386 -23.31 1.96 7.16
N PRO A 387 -23.26 1.48 8.43
CA PRO A 387 -22.02 1.39 9.19
C PRO A 387 -21.04 0.39 8.57
N GLU A 388 -19.76 0.47 8.94
CA GLU A 388 -18.83 -0.63 8.71
C GLU A 388 -19.16 -1.79 9.67
N ILE A 389 -19.10 -3.03 9.16
CA ILE A 389 -19.30 -4.25 9.92
C ILE A 389 -18.05 -5.10 9.78
N TRP A 390 -17.07 -4.84 10.64
CA TRP A 390 -15.80 -5.54 10.65
C TRP A 390 -15.93 -6.98 11.15
N LEU A 391 -15.32 -7.90 10.42
CA LEU A 391 -15.32 -9.33 10.71
C LEU A 391 -13.88 -9.86 10.72
N LEU A 392 -13.55 -10.71 11.69
CA LEU A 392 -12.25 -11.37 11.79
C LEU A 392 -12.33 -12.83 11.34
N ASN A 393 -11.74 -13.16 10.19
CA ASN A 393 -11.68 -14.53 9.68
C ASN A 393 -10.39 -15.22 10.13
N GLU A 394 -10.47 -16.02 11.19
CA GLU A 394 -9.32 -16.78 11.69
C GLU A 394 -8.91 -17.93 10.75
N ARG A 395 -9.82 -18.41 9.90
CA ARG A 395 -9.57 -19.52 8.97
C ARG A 395 -8.90 -19.06 7.68
N PHE A 396 -9.08 -17.80 7.32
CA PHE A 396 -8.43 -17.20 6.16
C PHE A 396 -7.22 -16.38 6.64
N THR A 397 -6.03 -16.97 6.51
CA THR A 397 -4.80 -16.30 6.92
C THR A 397 -4.17 -15.52 5.78
N ALA A 398 -3.93 -14.23 6.03
CA ALA A 398 -3.19 -13.33 5.14
C ALA A 398 -1.77 -13.11 5.67
N GLY A 399 -0.88 -12.62 4.82
CA GLY A 399 0.42 -12.11 5.27
C GLY A 399 0.26 -10.85 6.11
N ARG A 400 1.25 -10.52 6.93
CA ARG A 400 1.24 -9.24 7.69
C ARG A 400 1.28 -8.00 6.79
N SER A 401 1.76 -8.14 5.55
CA SER A 401 1.82 -7.06 4.55
C SER A 401 1.69 -7.64 3.14
N LEU A 402 1.50 -6.77 2.14
CA LEU A 402 1.59 -7.16 0.72
C LEU A 402 2.98 -7.68 0.32
N PHE A 403 4.01 -7.45 1.13
CA PHE A 403 5.35 -8.00 0.95
C PHE A 403 5.48 -9.40 1.57
N ASP A 404 4.56 -9.83 2.42
CA ASP A 404 4.48 -11.17 3.02
C ASP A 404 3.58 -12.11 2.19
N GLN A 405 3.84 -12.19 0.88
CA GLN A 405 2.97 -12.89 -0.08
C GLN A 405 2.94 -14.41 0.04
N TYR A 406 3.83 -14.99 0.83
CA TYR A 406 3.86 -16.42 1.13
C TYR A 406 3.54 -16.73 2.59
N ARG A 407 3.09 -15.73 3.36
CA ARG A 407 2.59 -15.88 4.73
C ARG A 407 3.65 -16.49 5.66
N ALA A 408 4.85 -15.91 5.65
CA ALA A 408 5.88 -16.21 6.64
C ALA A 408 5.48 -15.71 8.03
N MET A 409 4.65 -14.67 8.09
CA MET A 409 4.04 -14.18 9.31
C MET A 409 2.52 -14.15 9.11
N PRO A 410 1.85 -15.32 9.10
CA PRO A 410 0.42 -15.38 8.87
C PRO A 410 -0.32 -14.68 10.01
N ARG A 411 -1.46 -14.08 9.67
CA ARG A 411 -2.41 -13.54 10.64
C ARG A 411 -3.86 -13.78 10.18
N PRO A 412 -4.83 -13.76 11.10
CA PRO A 412 -6.24 -13.69 10.75
C PRO A 412 -6.53 -12.50 9.82
N HIS A 413 -7.47 -12.68 8.90
CA HIS A 413 -7.87 -11.64 7.96
C HIS A 413 -9.09 -10.87 8.47
N ALA A 414 -8.95 -9.56 8.62
CA ALA A 414 -10.06 -8.66 8.95
C ALA A 414 -10.62 -8.00 7.68
N PHE A 415 -11.94 -7.89 7.58
CA PHE A 415 -12.60 -7.15 6.51
C PHE A 415 -13.96 -6.58 6.95
N ASP A 416 -14.35 -5.44 6.39
CA ASP A 416 -15.72 -4.93 6.48
C ASP A 416 -16.65 -5.67 5.51
N LEU A 417 -17.76 -6.21 6.02
CA LEU A 417 -18.78 -6.89 5.22
C LEU A 417 -19.36 -5.99 4.11
N ASN A 418 -19.58 -4.70 4.38
CA ASN A 418 -20.19 -3.78 3.43
C ASN A 418 -19.21 -3.31 2.34
N ALA A 419 -17.92 -3.29 2.64
CA ALA A 419 -16.85 -3.05 1.69
C ALA A 419 -16.17 -4.34 1.18
N SER A 420 -16.75 -5.51 1.46
CA SER A 420 -16.14 -6.82 1.15
C SER A 420 -16.01 -7.08 -0.35
N SER A 421 -15.16 -8.05 -0.70
CA SER A 421 -14.95 -8.55 -2.05
C SER A 421 -15.31 -10.05 -2.10
N ARG A 422 -15.37 -10.59 -3.33
CA ARG A 422 -15.52 -12.04 -3.52
C ARG A 422 -14.38 -12.84 -2.88
N ALA A 423 -13.17 -12.29 -2.77
CA ALA A 423 -12.04 -12.99 -2.15
C ALA A 423 -12.21 -13.11 -0.64
N ASP A 424 -12.69 -12.06 0.04
CA ASP A 424 -12.96 -12.11 1.48
C ASP A 424 -14.00 -13.17 1.83
N LEU A 425 -15.09 -13.17 1.05
CA LEU A 425 -16.21 -14.09 1.23
C LEU A 425 -15.85 -15.53 0.84
N ALA A 426 -14.96 -15.73 -0.15
CA ALA A 426 -14.49 -17.07 -0.53
C ALA A 426 -13.69 -17.79 0.57
N GLY A 427 -13.12 -17.04 1.52
CA GLY A 427 -12.47 -17.58 2.71
C GLY A 427 -13.44 -17.95 3.84
N VAL A 428 -14.75 -17.66 3.71
CA VAL A 428 -15.75 -17.96 4.74
C VAL A 428 -16.32 -19.35 4.53
N ALA A 429 -16.29 -20.17 5.60
CA ALA A 429 -16.81 -21.53 5.55
C ALA A 429 -18.30 -21.57 5.20
N GLY A 430 -18.66 -22.36 4.20
CA GLY A 430 -20.06 -22.50 3.74
C GLY A 430 -20.51 -21.43 2.73
N VAL A 431 -19.66 -20.44 2.41
CA VAL A 431 -19.97 -19.45 1.37
C VAL A 431 -19.52 -19.97 0.01
N SER A 432 -20.50 -20.23 -0.87
CA SER A 432 -20.24 -20.57 -2.27
C SER A 432 -19.98 -19.30 -3.10
N PRO A 433 -19.37 -19.40 -4.30
CA PRO A 433 -19.23 -18.24 -5.19
C PRO A 433 -20.56 -17.55 -5.52
N ALA A 434 -21.65 -18.32 -5.67
CA ALA A 434 -22.98 -17.78 -5.90
C ALA A 434 -23.52 -17.03 -4.67
N LEU A 435 -23.34 -17.60 -3.47
CA LEU A 435 -23.75 -16.92 -2.23
C LEU A 435 -22.91 -15.66 -1.98
N ALA A 436 -21.60 -15.68 -2.26
CA ALA A 436 -20.75 -14.49 -2.19
C ALA A 436 -21.28 -13.37 -3.09
N SER A 437 -21.61 -13.68 -4.35
CA SER A 437 -22.21 -12.71 -5.27
C SER A 437 -23.57 -12.20 -4.76
N ALA A 438 -24.41 -13.06 -4.18
CA ALA A 438 -25.69 -12.65 -3.60
C ALA A 438 -25.53 -11.72 -2.38
N ILE A 439 -24.54 -11.98 -1.52
CA ILE A 439 -24.20 -11.11 -0.38
C ILE A 439 -23.80 -9.72 -0.90
N LEU A 440 -22.87 -9.65 -1.85
CA LEU A 440 -22.38 -8.38 -2.40
C LEU A 440 -23.50 -7.59 -3.10
N ALA A 441 -24.40 -8.26 -3.80
CA ALA A 441 -25.55 -7.62 -4.46
C ALA A 441 -26.63 -7.14 -3.47
N SER A 442 -26.68 -7.72 -2.27
CA SER A 442 -27.67 -7.35 -1.24
C SER A 442 -27.14 -6.31 -0.25
N ALA A 443 -25.84 -5.99 -0.32
CA ALA A 443 -25.24 -4.93 0.48
C ALA A 443 -25.84 -3.56 0.11
N PRO A 444 -25.93 -2.61 1.07
CA PRO A 444 -25.33 -2.69 2.40
C PRO A 444 -26.25 -3.26 3.49
N PHE A 445 -25.63 -3.72 4.58
CA PHE A 445 -26.27 -4.28 5.77
C PHE A 445 -26.09 -3.33 6.97
N ALA A 446 -27.07 -3.27 7.88
CA ALA A 446 -26.94 -2.54 9.14
C ALA A 446 -26.31 -3.41 10.23
N SER A 447 -26.46 -4.73 10.14
CA SER A 447 -25.88 -5.71 11.05
C SER A 447 -25.66 -7.07 10.36
N VAL A 448 -24.88 -7.95 11.00
CA VAL A 448 -24.71 -9.34 10.52
C VAL A 448 -26.04 -10.10 10.47
N ALA A 449 -27.02 -9.77 11.33
CA ALA A 449 -28.32 -10.43 11.33
C ALA A 449 -29.11 -10.21 10.03
N ASP A 450 -28.86 -9.10 9.33
CA ASP A 450 -29.54 -8.78 8.07
C ASP A 450 -29.24 -9.78 6.95
N LEU A 451 -28.12 -10.50 7.05
CA LEU A 451 -27.72 -11.52 6.09
C LEU A 451 -28.74 -12.63 5.91
N GLN A 452 -29.60 -12.87 6.91
CA GLN A 452 -30.69 -13.85 6.81
C GLN A 452 -31.63 -13.58 5.62
N ARG A 453 -31.69 -12.33 5.14
CA ARG A 453 -32.50 -11.92 3.99
C ARG A 453 -31.85 -12.20 2.64
N VAL A 454 -30.56 -12.58 2.61
CA VAL A 454 -29.82 -12.84 1.38
C VAL A 454 -30.26 -14.18 0.77
N PRO A 455 -30.61 -14.23 -0.53
CA PRO A 455 -30.95 -15.47 -1.21
C PRO A 455 -29.84 -16.53 -1.09
N GLY A 456 -30.21 -17.74 -0.68
CA GLY A 456 -29.26 -18.85 -0.48
C GLY A 456 -28.48 -18.81 0.84
N MET A 457 -28.75 -17.83 1.72
CA MET A 457 -28.16 -17.80 3.06
C MET A 457 -28.66 -18.96 3.92
N THR A 458 -27.78 -19.50 4.77
CA THR A 458 -28.11 -20.58 5.70
C THR A 458 -27.77 -20.17 7.14
N ALA A 459 -28.49 -20.71 8.12
CA ALA A 459 -28.23 -20.43 9.53
C ALA A 459 -26.77 -20.72 9.97
N PRO A 460 -26.11 -21.80 9.52
CA PRO A 460 -24.69 -22.04 9.82
C PRO A 460 -23.75 -20.94 9.30
N VAL A 461 -24.01 -20.38 8.11
CA VAL A 461 -23.18 -19.30 7.55
C VAL A 461 -23.37 -18.00 8.35
N VAL A 462 -24.61 -17.66 8.71
CA VAL A 462 -24.88 -16.48 9.57
C VAL A 462 -24.22 -16.64 10.92
N ALA A 463 -24.32 -17.82 11.55
CA ALA A 463 -23.66 -18.10 12.82
C ALA A 463 -22.13 -17.98 12.73
N ALA A 464 -21.53 -18.44 11.62
CA ALA A 464 -20.09 -18.28 11.38
C ALA A 464 -19.68 -16.80 11.27
N LEU A 465 -20.45 -15.98 10.54
CA LEU A 465 -20.17 -14.55 10.41
C LEU A 465 -20.41 -13.79 11.74
N GLN A 466 -21.37 -14.23 12.56
CA GLN A 466 -21.57 -13.70 13.91
C GLN A 466 -20.41 -14.04 14.85
N GLU A 467 -19.84 -15.23 14.75
CA GLU A 467 -18.61 -15.58 15.48
C GLU A 467 -17.44 -14.69 15.05
N MET A 468 -17.26 -14.48 13.75
CA MET A 468 -16.22 -13.59 13.22
C MET A 468 -16.39 -12.14 13.72
N LYS A 469 -17.64 -11.65 13.85
CA LYS A 469 -17.92 -10.34 14.45
C LYS A 469 -17.55 -10.32 15.94
N ARG A 470 -17.93 -11.35 16.71
CA ARG A 470 -17.55 -11.46 18.12
C ARG A 470 -16.04 -11.51 18.33
N ALA A 471 -15.32 -12.22 17.45
CA ALA A 471 -13.86 -12.27 17.48
C ALA A 471 -13.23 -10.91 17.14
N MET A 472 -13.81 -10.14 16.22
CA MET A 472 -13.38 -8.79 15.89
C MET A 472 -13.59 -7.80 17.05
N ASP A 473 -14.71 -7.93 17.77
CA ASP A 473 -15.05 -7.05 18.90
C ASP A 473 -14.32 -7.40 20.19
N ALA A 474 -13.67 -8.57 20.24
CA ALA A 474 -12.87 -8.97 21.38
C ALA A 474 -11.62 -8.08 21.48
N PRO A 475 -11.22 -7.65 22.69
CA PRO A 475 -10.01 -6.86 22.86
C PRO A 475 -8.80 -7.63 22.31
N PRO A 476 -7.90 -6.97 21.57
CA PRO A 476 -6.72 -7.63 21.04
C PRO A 476 -5.89 -8.21 22.20
N PRO A 477 -5.26 -9.38 22.03
CA PRO A 477 -4.36 -9.92 23.04
C PRO A 477 -3.28 -8.89 23.41
N PRO A 478 -2.88 -8.78 24.69
CA PRO A 478 -1.82 -7.85 25.09
C PRO A 478 -0.55 -8.04 24.26
N GLY A 479 -0.05 -6.96 23.64
CA GLY A 479 1.20 -6.96 22.86
C GLY A 479 1.08 -7.23 21.36
N THR A 480 -0.12 -7.17 20.76
CA THR A 480 -0.33 -7.43 19.32
C THR A 480 -0.40 -6.19 18.42
N SER A 481 -0.08 -4.97 18.89
CA SER A 481 0.00 -3.78 18.03
C SER A 481 1.17 -3.92 17.04
N ALA A 482 0.88 -4.40 15.83
CA ALA A 482 1.87 -5.00 14.93
C ALA A 482 2.31 -4.10 13.75
N GLU A 483 1.87 -2.84 13.69
CA GLU A 483 2.17 -1.99 12.54
C GLU A 483 3.53 -1.28 12.66
N GLY A 484 3.93 -0.89 13.87
CA GLY A 484 5.19 -0.17 14.12
C GLY A 484 6.50 -0.96 13.95
N GLY A 485 6.44 -2.21 13.43
CA GLY A 485 7.58 -3.12 13.39
C GLY A 485 7.94 -3.69 12.01
N LEU A 486 7.25 -3.34 10.93
CA LEU A 486 7.42 -3.98 9.62
C LEU A 486 8.57 -3.35 8.80
N SER A 487 9.80 -3.37 9.34
CA SER A 487 10.97 -3.13 8.50
C SER A 487 11.14 -4.26 7.49
N PHE A 488 11.70 -3.97 6.31
CA PHE A 488 12.04 -5.00 5.32
C PHE A 488 12.87 -6.14 5.92
N GLY A 489 13.78 -5.81 6.85
CA GLY A 489 14.55 -6.79 7.61
C GLY A 489 13.68 -7.70 8.48
N ASN A 490 12.65 -7.15 9.14
CA ASN A 490 11.70 -7.92 9.95
C ASN A 490 10.78 -8.79 9.08
N ILE A 491 10.53 -8.42 7.83
CA ILE A 491 9.81 -9.26 6.87
C ILE A 491 10.71 -10.40 6.40
N ILE A 492 11.95 -10.13 5.97
CA ILE A 492 12.87 -11.16 5.44
C ILE A 492 13.34 -12.14 6.49
N LYS A 493 13.59 -11.69 7.72
CA LYS A 493 14.20 -12.52 8.77
C LYS A 493 13.44 -13.83 9.02
N PRO A 494 12.10 -13.85 9.18
CA PRO A 494 11.30 -15.08 9.24
C PRO A 494 11.48 -15.99 8.02
N TYR A 495 11.54 -15.45 6.81
CA TYR A 495 11.80 -16.22 5.59
C TYR A 495 13.18 -16.87 5.62
N ALA A 496 14.22 -16.10 5.97
CA ALA A 496 15.58 -16.59 6.06
C ALA A 496 15.73 -17.69 7.13
N TRP A 497 15.12 -17.52 8.30
CA TRP A 497 15.13 -18.54 9.35
C TRP A 497 14.41 -19.81 8.93
N ARG A 498 13.22 -19.70 8.33
CA ARG A 498 12.48 -20.87 7.82
C ARG A 498 13.30 -21.61 6.76
N ALA A 499 13.88 -20.88 5.80
CA ALA A 499 14.74 -21.46 4.77
C ALA A 499 16.00 -22.12 5.38
N LEU A 500 16.61 -21.49 6.39
CA LEU A 500 17.78 -22.05 7.08
C LEU A 500 17.43 -23.32 7.85
N PHE A 501 16.35 -23.34 8.64
CA PHE A 501 15.93 -24.54 9.36
C PHE A 501 15.51 -25.67 8.41
N ALA A 502 14.82 -25.34 7.32
CA ALA A 502 14.50 -26.27 6.25
C ALA A 502 15.76 -26.91 5.67
N TRP A 503 16.72 -26.07 5.33
CA TRP A 503 17.98 -26.47 4.73
C TRP A 503 18.81 -27.33 5.67
N LEU A 504 18.99 -26.91 6.94
CA LEU A 504 19.74 -27.66 7.94
C LEU A 504 19.08 -29.00 8.27
N GLY A 505 17.76 -29.04 8.41
CA GLY A 505 17.00 -30.28 8.65
C GLY A 505 17.14 -31.26 7.47
N ALA A 506 16.96 -30.77 6.24
CA ALA A 506 17.14 -31.56 5.04
C ALA A 506 18.60 -32.05 4.88
N ALA A 507 19.58 -31.18 5.17
CA ALA A 507 20.99 -31.52 5.09
C ALA A 507 21.36 -32.59 6.12
N LEU A 508 20.87 -32.51 7.36
CA LEU A 508 21.10 -33.51 8.39
C LEU A 508 20.52 -34.88 8.00
N VAL A 509 19.27 -34.90 7.56
CA VAL A 509 18.59 -36.14 7.10
C VAL A 509 19.32 -36.73 5.89
N GLY A 510 19.66 -35.90 4.89
CA GLY A 510 20.42 -36.33 3.72
C GLY A 510 21.80 -36.89 4.09
N SER A 511 22.48 -36.26 5.05
CA SER A 511 23.77 -36.72 5.56
C SER A 511 23.67 -38.08 6.27
N LEU A 512 22.66 -38.25 7.13
CA LEU A 512 22.41 -39.50 7.84
C LEU A 512 22.14 -40.65 6.87
N LEU A 513 21.29 -40.42 5.88
CA LEU A 513 20.91 -41.40 4.87
C LEU A 513 22.09 -41.75 3.96
N TYR A 514 22.81 -40.74 3.47
CA TYR A 514 23.99 -40.93 2.62
C TYR A 514 25.10 -41.69 3.36
N ARG A 515 25.33 -41.37 4.64
CA ARG A 515 26.29 -42.08 5.48
C ARG A 515 25.87 -43.52 5.71
N ARG A 516 24.60 -43.78 6.01
CA ARG A 516 24.05 -45.15 6.18
C ARG A 516 24.21 -45.97 4.91
N ALA A 517 24.02 -45.34 3.74
CA ALA A 517 24.14 -45.98 2.44
C ALA A 517 25.59 -46.27 2.02
N ARG A 518 26.55 -45.36 2.32
CA ARG A 518 27.92 -45.43 1.77
C ARG A 518 29.03 -45.68 2.77
N ARG A 519 28.75 -45.76 4.08
CA ARG A 519 29.75 -45.89 5.16
C ARG A 519 30.92 -44.91 5.03
N VAL A 520 30.64 -43.68 4.59
CA VAL A 520 31.63 -42.62 4.41
C VAL A 520 31.90 -41.87 5.73
N ALA A 521 33.02 -41.15 5.78
CA ALA A 521 33.31 -40.21 6.85
C ALA A 521 32.19 -39.14 6.96
N TRP A 522 31.92 -38.70 8.18
CA TRP A 522 30.84 -37.75 8.49
C TRP A 522 30.92 -36.45 7.68
N TRP A 523 32.12 -35.92 7.44
CA TRP A 523 32.30 -34.66 6.72
C TRP A 523 31.88 -34.75 5.24
N HIS A 524 32.14 -35.88 4.58
CA HIS A 524 31.66 -36.12 3.21
C HIS A 524 30.14 -36.24 3.16
N ALA A 525 29.55 -36.92 4.16
CA ALA A 525 28.10 -37.04 4.26
C ALA A 525 27.45 -35.66 4.48
N ALA A 526 28.03 -34.84 5.36
CA ALA A 526 27.61 -33.47 5.62
C ALA A 526 27.62 -32.61 4.35
N LEU A 527 28.73 -32.57 3.62
CA LEU A 527 28.83 -31.80 2.38
C LEU A 527 27.81 -32.22 1.32
N ASN A 528 27.59 -33.54 1.16
CA ASN A 528 26.58 -34.04 0.23
C ASN A 528 25.18 -33.66 0.69
N GLY A 529 24.85 -33.84 1.98
CA GLY A 529 23.56 -33.44 2.53
C GLY A 529 23.27 -31.95 2.33
N ILE A 530 24.25 -31.08 2.59
CA ILE A 530 24.19 -29.63 2.38
C ILE A 530 23.91 -29.30 0.91
N ALA A 531 24.66 -29.91 -0.02
CA ALA A 531 24.49 -29.68 -1.45
C ALA A 531 23.10 -30.14 -1.96
N VAL A 532 22.65 -31.33 -1.54
CA VAL A 532 21.31 -31.85 -1.90
C VAL A 532 20.23 -30.91 -1.38
N ALA A 533 20.32 -30.54 -0.10
CA ALA A 533 19.35 -29.70 0.56
C ALA A 533 19.28 -28.32 -0.11
N LEU A 534 20.43 -27.76 -0.52
CA LEU A 534 20.47 -26.47 -1.21
C LEU A 534 19.78 -26.54 -2.56
N VAL A 535 20.08 -27.56 -3.36
CA VAL A 535 19.49 -27.75 -4.70
C VAL A 535 18.00 -28.04 -4.60
N GLY A 536 17.59 -28.88 -3.64
CA GLY A 536 16.19 -29.18 -3.38
C GLY A 536 15.42 -27.94 -2.91
N LEU A 537 16.02 -27.12 -2.05
CA LEU A 537 15.39 -25.89 -1.56
C LEU A 537 15.29 -24.84 -2.67
N ILE A 538 16.31 -24.68 -3.51
CA ILE A 538 16.25 -23.82 -4.70
C ILE A 538 15.14 -24.31 -5.63
N ALA A 539 15.12 -25.61 -5.96
CA ALA A 539 14.10 -26.20 -6.84
C ALA A 539 12.68 -26.07 -6.30
N ALA A 540 12.50 -26.14 -4.98
CA ALA A 540 11.22 -25.94 -4.32
C ALA A 540 10.78 -24.48 -4.32
N TRP A 541 11.71 -23.54 -4.11
CA TRP A 541 11.42 -22.11 -4.20
C TRP A 541 11.19 -21.62 -5.63
N THR A 542 11.77 -22.31 -6.61
CA THR A 542 11.58 -22.01 -8.03
C THR A 542 10.38 -22.72 -8.63
N VAL A 543 9.50 -23.38 -7.88
CA VAL A 543 8.25 -23.91 -8.44
C VAL A 543 7.08 -23.58 -7.53
N ASP A 544 6.18 -22.74 -8.03
CA ASP A 544 4.89 -22.46 -7.39
C ASP A 544 3.79 -23.18 -8.19
N SER A 545 3.14 -24.16 -7.55
CA SER A 545 2.05 -24.89 -8.20
C SER A 545 0.91 -25.15 -7.23
N GLY A 546 -0.33 -24.99 -7.70
CA GLY A 546 -1.52 -25.35 -6.94
C GLY A 546 -1.72 -26.87 -6.75
N ASN A 547 -0.82 -27.70 -7.29
CA ASN A 547 -0.88 -29.16 -7.22
C ASN A 547 0.16 -29.70 -6.23
N ALA A 548 -0.31 -30.18 -5.07
CA ALA A 548 0.54 -30.72 -4.01
C ALA A 548 1.50 -31.82 -4.50
N LEU A 549 1.12 -32.62 -5.51
CA LEU A 549 1.96 -33.68 -6.05
C LEU A 549 3.15 -33.12 -6.84
N ILE A 550 2.93 -32.06 -7.64
CA ILE A 550 3.98 -31.45 -8.47
C ILE A 550 4.99 -30.71 -7.59
N VAL A 551 4.49 -29.98 -6.57
CA VAL A 551 5.34 -29.32 -5.56
C VAL A 551 6.18 -30.34 -4.80
N LEU A 552 5.68 -31.56 -4.57
CA LEU A 552 6.46 -32.61 -3.91
C LEU A 552 7.50 -33.24 -4.87
N LEU A 553 7.13 -33.47 -6.13
CA LEU A 553 7.95 -34.23 -7.08
C LEU A 553 9.13 -33.45 -7.63
N ILE A 554 8.97 -32.15 -7.95
CA ILE A 554 10.05 -31.38 -8.61
C ILE A 554 11.28 -31.16 -7.71
N PRO A 555 11.14 -30.78 -6.43
CA PRO A 555 12.27 -30.65 -5.51
C PRO A 555 13.02 -31.95 -5.26
N VAL A 556 12.37 -33.10 -5.54
CA VAL A 556 12.99 -34.43 -5.47
C VAL A 556 13.62 -34.79 -6.82
N ALA A 557 12.95 -34.52 -7.93
CA ALA A 557 13.40 -34.85 -9.28
C ALA A 557 14.64 -34.05 -9.70
N VAL A 558 14.74 -32.76 -9.37
CA VAL A 558 15.87 -31.92 -9.80
C VAL A 558 17.20 -32.36 -9.16
N PRO A 559 17.33 -32.54 -7.83
CA PRO A 559 18.54 -33.11 -7.24
C PRO A 559 18.86 -34.50 -7.76
N LEU A 560 17.83 -35.33 -8.02
CA LEU A 560 18.01 -36.66 -8.60
C LEU A 560 18.60 -36.58 -10.00
N ILE A 561 18.12 -35.72 -10.87
CA ILE A 561 18.62 -35.59 -12.25
C ILE A 561 20.04 -35.00 -12.24
N VAL A 562 20.28 -33.94 -11.47
CA VAL A 562 21.55 -33.20 -11.51
C VAL A 562 22.68 -33.97 -10.81
N PHE A 563 22.40 -34.68 -9.72
CA PHE A 563 23.43 -35.33 -8.91
C PHE A 563 23.18 -36.82 -8.67
N GLY A 564 21.92 -37.21 -8.47
CA GLY A 564 21.55 -38.60 -8.17
C GLY A 564 21.88 -39.56 -9.33
N VAL A 565 21.46 -39.23 -10.55
CA VAL A 565 21.64 -40.04 -11.75
C VAL A 565 23.13 -40.11 -12.15
N PRO A 566 23.88 -39.00 -12.28
CA PRO A 566 25.32 -39.07 -12.53
C PRO A 566 26.07 -39.85 -11.45
N GLY A 567 25.73 -39.62 -10.17
CA GLY A 567 26.33 -40.33 -9.05
C GLY A 567 26.05 -41.83 -9.07
N ALA A 568 24.82 -42.22 -9.40
CA ALA A 568 24.40 -43.62 -9.54
C ALA A 568 25.10 -44.31 -10.70
N LEU A 569 25.23 -43.65 -11.86
CA LEU A 569 25.92 -44.19 -13.04
C LEU A 569 27.41 -44.38 -12.79
N ILE A 570 28.10 -43.36 -12.27
CA ILE A 570 29.54 -43.44 -11.94
C ILE A 570 29.77 -44.55 -10.92
N ARG A 571 28.90 -44.67 -9.92
CA ARG A 571 29.06 -45.70 -8.89
C ARG A 571 28.80 -47.09 -9.42
N GLY A 572 27.68 -47.29 -10.12
CA GLY A 572 27.33 -48.58 -10.71
C GLY A 572 28.40 -49.06 -11.69
N TRP A 573 29.00 -48.15 -12.45
CA TRP A 573 30.14 -48.47 -13.32
C TRP A 573 31.39 -48.89 -12.51
N ARG A 574 31.80 -48.11 -11.50
CA ARG A 574 32.99 -48.43 -10.70
C ARG A 574 32.86 -49.71 -9.88
N SER A 575 31.67 -50.04 -9.38
CA SER A 575 31.45 -51.25 -8.56
C SER A 575 30.87 -52.43 -9.33
N HIS A 576 30.61 -52.28 -10.64
CA HIS A 576 29.94 -53.28 -11.47
C HIS A 576 28.63 -53.80 -10.86
N SER A 577 27.90 -52.93 -10.14
CA SER A 577 26.71 -53.30 -9.38
C SER A 577 25.58 -52.29 -9.55
N ALA A 578 24.53 -52.70 -10.25
CA ALA A 578 23.30 -51.90 -10.39
C ALA A 578 22.64 -51.62 -9.03
N ARG A 579 22.79 -52.52 -8.06
CA ARG A 579 22.29 -52.35 -6.69
C ARG A 579 22.94 -51.14 -6.01
N GLU A 580 24.24 -50.94 -6.20
CA GLU A 580 24.91 -49.77 -5.60
C GLU A 580 24.51 -48.45 -6.28
N GLY A 581 24.29 -48.46 -7.60
CA GLY A 581 23.70 -47.31 -8.30
C GLY A 581 22.30 -46.97 -7.77
N ALA A 582 21.44 -47.98 -7.60
CA ALA A 582 20.10 -47.81 -7.04
C ALA A 582 20.11 -47.28 -5.60
N VAL A 583 21.07 -47.72 -4.77
CA VAL A 583 21.25 -47.20 -3.40
C VAL A 583 21.64 -45.73 -3.39
N VAL A 584 22.53 -45.30 -4.30
CA VAL A 584 22.88 -43.88 -4.45
C VAL A 584 21.65 -43.07 -4.87
N LEU A 585 20.93 -43.52 -5.88
CA LEU A 585 19.72 -42.85 -6.35
C LEU A 585 18.66 -42.75 -5.24
N GLY A 586 18.42 -43.83 -4.49
CA GLY A 586 17.49 -43.84 -3.35
C GLY A 586 17.91 -42.91 -2.21
N ALA A 587 19.21 -42.81 -1.92
CA ALA A 587 19.72 -41.87 -0.93
C ALA A 587 19.51 -40.41 -1.36
N TRP A 588 19.71 -40.09 -2.65
CA TRP A 588 19.43 -38.76 -3.19
C TRP A 588 17.93 -38.42 -3.18
N ALA A 589 17.06 -39.38 -3.51
CA ALA A 589 15.61 -39.19 -3.45
C ALA A 589 15.12 -38.90 -2.02
N LEU A 590 15.58 -39.70 -1.06
CA LEU A 590 15.21 -39.56 0.35
C LEU A 590 15.80 -38.28 0.99
N ALA A 591 16.98 -37.84 0.56
CA ALA A 591 17.59 -36.59 1.03
C ALA A 591 16.86 -35.33 0.53
N ALA A 592 16.19 -35.41 -0.61
CA ALA A 592 15.45 -34.29 -1.19
C ALA A 592 14.01 -34.15 -0.65
N LEU A 593 13.44 -35.24 -0.11
CA LEU A 593 12.08 -35.26 0.47
C LEU A 593 11.86 -34.23 1.60
N PRO A 594 12.76 -34.06 2.58
CA PRO A 594 12.61 -33.04 3.61
C PRO A 594 12.57 -31.62 3.04
N ALA A 595 13.38 -31.31 2.03
CA ALA A 595 13.36 -30.00 1.37
C ALA A 595 12.00 -29.74 0.69
N ALA A 596 11.41 -30.77 0.07
CA ALA A 596 10.07 -30.70 -0.52
C ALA A 596 8.96 -30.47 0.54
N LEU A 597 9.13 -31.04 1.74
CA LEU A 597 8.15 -30.95 2.83
C LEU A 597 8.19 -29.61 3.58
N VAL A 598 9.38 -29.01 3.72
CA VAL A 598 9.53 -27.76 4.51
C VAL A 598 9.20 -26.49 3.71
N VAL A 599 9.18 -26.54 2.37
CA VAL A 599 8.81 -25.37 1.55
C VAL A 599 7.30 -25.12 1.51
N ARG A 600 6.48 -26.00 2.10
CA ARG A 600 5.09 -25.65 2.39
C ARG A 600 5.03 -24.59 3.50
N PRO A 601 4.34 -23.47 3.30
CA PRO A 601 3.66 -22.85 4.42
C PRO A 601 2.70 -23.90 4.98
N LEU A 602 2.81 -24.24 6.27
CA LEU A 602 1.77 -24.98 6.98
C LEU A 602 0.52 -24.07 7.01
N GLY A 603 -0.32 -24.18 5.98
CA GLY A 603 -1.54 -23.40 5.79
C GLY A 603 -2.49 -24.11 4.85
#